data_AF-A0A353LL29-F1
#
_entry.id   AF-A0A353LL29-F1
#
_cell.length_a   1.000
_cell.length_b   1.000
_cell.length_c   1.000
_cell.angle_alpha   90.00
_cell.angle_beta   90.00
_cell.angle_gamma   90.00
#
_symmetry.space_group_name_H-M   'P 1'
#
loop_
_entity.id
_entity.type
_entity.pdbx_description
1 polymer ?
#
loop_
_entity_poly.entity_id
_entity_poly.type
_entity_poly.pdbx_seq_one_letter_code
_entity_poly.pdbx_strand_id
1 'polypeptide(L)'
;MDRRNFIRTGGLALAGAVAAPTFASDLTGNKEAAPVSSAMQHFGITHADVRKTLTAALEKGGDYADLFFEHTFTNSVALQDGAVNRSNSNIDFGMGVRVLSGDQTGYAYIENVTLEEMLKAARTAARIASSSVKTKPVSLT
;
A
#
# COMPACT_ATOMS: atom_id res chain seq x y z
N MET A 1 4.32 -37.63 18.57
CA MET A 1 5.14 -36.56 19.16
C MET A 1 4.36 -35.88 20.28
N ASP A 2 5.00 -35.69 21.44
CA ASP A 2 4.37 -35.08 22.62
C ASP A 2 4.59 -33.55 22.63
N ARG A 3 3.52 -32.79 22.86
CA ARG A 3 3.48 -31.31 22.73
C ARG A 3 4.46 -30.63 23.68
N ARG A 4 4.74 -31.26 24.83
CA ARG A 4 5.66 -30.74 25.85
C ARG A 4 7.12 -30.82 25.41
N ASN A 5 7.48 -31.83 24.64
CA ASN A 5 8.84 -31.98 24.13
C ASN A 5 9.13 -30.97 23.00
N PHE A 6 8.13 -30.62 22.20
CA PHE A 6 8.26 -29.63 21.13
C PHE A 6 8.62 -28.23 21.65
N ILE A 7 7.95 -27.75 22.71
CA ILE A 7 8.23 -26.42 23.29
C ILE A 7 9.59 -26.37 23.97
N ARG A 8 9.99 -27.44 24.67
CA ARG A 8 11.30 -27.49 25.35
C ARG A 8 12.47 -27.56 24.36
N THR A 9 12.31 -28.29 23.26
CA THR A 9 13.32 -28.38 22.21
C THR A 9 13.38 -27.11 21.36
N GLY A 10 12.24 -26.43 21.14
CA GLY A 10 12.20 -25.12 20.45
C GLY A 10 12.85 -23.98 21.25
N GLY A 11 12.76 -23.99 22.58
CA GLY A 11 13.34 -22.95 23.44
C GLY A 11 14.87 -22.98 23.57
N LEU A 12 15.53 -24.10 23.27
CA LEU A 12 16.99 -24.24 23.43
C LEU A 12 17.80 -23.79 22.20
N ALA A 13 17.16 -23.56 21.05
CA ALA A 13 17.87 -23.22 19.81
C ALA A 13 18.38 -21.76 19.75
N LEU A 14 18.10 -20.93 20.75
CA LEU A 14 18.55 -19.53 20.80
C LEU A 14 19.92 -19.33 21.46
N ALA A 15 20.51 -20.36 22.08
CA ALA A 15 21.76 -20.23 22.83
C ALA A 15 23.04 -20.53 22.03
N GLY A 16 22.94 -20.89 20.73
CA GLY A 16 24.10 -21.24 19.93
C GLY A 16 23.93 -20.89 18.46
N ALA A 17 24.90 -20.14 17.94
CA ALA A 17 25.08 -19.69 16.56
C ALA A 17 24.36 -18.39 16.15
N VAL A 18 25.00 -17.27 16.50
CA VAL A 18 25.53 -16.24 15.58
C VAL A 18 25.03 -16.29 14.12
N ALA A 19 23.72 -16.14 13.94
CA ALA A 19 23.09 -15.69 12.71
C ALA A 19 21.81 -15.00 13.14
N ALA A 20 21.95 -13.81 13.73
CA ALA A 20 20.80 -12.98 14.01
C ALA A 20 20.06 -12.79 12.67
N PRO A 21 18.82 -13.27 12.50
CA PRO A 21 17.99 -12.70 11.47
C PRO A 21 17.94 -11.20 11.80
N THR A 22 18.21 -10.40 10.77
CA THR A 22 18.12 -8.95 10.54
C THR A 22 17.14 -8.08 11.36
N PHE A 23 16.54 -8.57 12.44
CA PHE A 23 15.64 -7.82 13.34
C PHE A 23 16.36 -6.91 14.34
N ALA A 24 17.68 -7.07 14.58
CA ALA A 24 18.42 -6.24 15.53
C ALA A 24 18.94 -4.91 14.93
N SER A 25 19.00 -4.79 13.60
CA SER A 25 19.52 -3.58 12.94
C SER A 25 18.53 -2.40 12.96
N ASP A 26 17.30 -2.62 13.42
CA ASP A 26 16.21 -1.64 13.42
C ASP A 26 16.10 -0.82 14.73
N LEU A 27 17.00 -1.05 15.68
CA LEU A 27 16.96 -0.42 17.00
C LEU A 27 17.81 0.84 17.13
N THR A 28 18.66 1.14 16.14
CA THR A 28 19.60 2.28 16.19
C THR A 28 19.60 3.06 14.87
N GLY A 29 18.55 3.86 14.64
CA GLY A 29 18.48 4.80 13.51
C GLY A 29 17.18 5.59 13.55
N ASN A 30 17.21 6.85 13.10
CA ASN A 30 16.08 7.77 13.09
C ASN A 30 14.74 7.10 12.68
N LYS A 31 13.89 6.84 13.67
CA LYS A 31 12.75 5.91 13.58
C LYS A 31 11.60 6.38 12.68
N GLU A 32 11.55 7.67 12.34
CA GLU A 32 10.48 8.26 11.52
C GLU A 32 10.79 8.22 10.01
N ALA A 33 12.06 8.38 9.62
CA ALA A 33 12.48 8.42 8.21
C ALA A 33 12.81 7.02 7.63
N ALA A 34 13.16 6.07 8.49
CA ALA A 34 13.45 4.68 8.13
C ALA A 34 12.26 3.95 7.46
N PRO A 35 11.02 3.99 7.98
CA PRO A 35 9.91 3.22 7.40
C PRO A 35 9.48 3.77 6.03
N VAL A 36 9.43 5.09 5.86
CA VAL A 36 9.06 5.72 4.58
C VAL A 36 10.14 5.45 3.52
N SER A 37 11.42 5.57 3.89
CA SER A 37 12.52 5.26 2.97
C SER A 37 12.50 3.79 2.52
N SER A 38 12.20 2.86 3.43
CA SER A 38 12.08 1.45 3.10
C SER A 38 10.88 1.17 2.18
N ALA A 39 9.72 1.78 2.44
CA ALA A 39 8.55 1.66 1.57
C ALA A 39 8.85 2.20 0.17
N MET A 40 9.48 3.36 0.04
CA MET A 40 9.83 3.94 -1.25
C MET A 40 10.78 3.05 -2.05
N GLN A 41 11.77 2.44 -1.39
CA GLN A 41 12.65 1.46 -2.01
C GLN A 41 11.87 0.22 -2.47
N HIS A 42 10.94 -0.28 -1.65
CA HIS A 42 10.09 -1.43 -1.96
C HIS A 42 9.23 -1.20 -3.21
N PHE A 43 8.62 -0.02 -3.34
CA PHE A 43 7.83 0.37 -4.50
C PHE A 43 8.67 0.87 -5.69
N GLY A 44 9.99 0.98 -5.55
CA GLY A 44 10.88 1.46 -6.61
C GLY A 44 10.70 2.94 -6.97
N ILE A 45 10.24 3.77 -6.04
CA ILE A 45 9.94 5.19 -6.25
C ILE A 45 10.92 6.12 -5.51
N THR A 46 11.13 7.30 -6.06
CA THR A 46 11.96 8.33 -5.42
C THR A 46 11.13 9.46 -4.81
N HIS A 47 11.75 10.29 -3.97
CA HIS A 47 11.11 11.49 -3.42
C HIS A 47 10.71 12.48 -4.53
N ALA A 48 11.44 12.48 -5.65
CA ALA A 48 11.11 13.30 -6.80
C ALA A 48 9.83 12.81 -7.49
N ASP A 49 9.60 11.49 -7.54
CA ASP A 49 8.41 10.90 -8.18
C ASP A 49 7.16 11.18 -7.36
N VAL A 50 7.24 11.00 -6.03
CA VAL A 50 6.16 11.39 -5.09
C VAL A 50 5.82 12.87 -5.23
N ARG A 51 6.85 13.74 -5.25
CA ARG A 51 6.65 15.19 -5.41
C ARG A 51 6.00 15.54 -6.74
N LYS A 52 6.49 14.99 -7.85
CA LYS A 52 5.90 15.20 -9.19
C LYS A 52 4.45 14.75 -9.23
N THR A 53 4.13 13.62 -8.61
CA THR A 53 2.78 13.06 -8.57
C THR A 53 1.85 13.94 -7.76
N LEU A 54 2.25 14.40 -6.57
CA LEU A 54 1.47 15.35 -5.78
C LEU A 54 1.28 16.70 -6.49
N THR A 55 2.31 17.22 -7.17
CA THR A 55 2.17 18.42 -8.00
C THR A 55 1.14 18.22 -9.11
N ALA A 56 1.15 17.07 -9.79
CA ALA A 56 0.15 16.74 -10.81
C ALA A 56 -1.25 16.55 -10.21
N ALA A 57 -1.36 16.05 -8.99
CA ALA A 57 -2.64 15.88 -8.29
C ALA A 57 -3.28 17.24 -7.93
N LEU A 58 -2.46 18.23 -7.59
CA LEU A 58 -2.91 19.57 -7.20
C LEU A 58 -2.96 20.58 -8.36
N GLU A 59 -2.62 20.17 -9.59
CA GLU A 59 -2.49 21.07 -10.75
C GLU A 59 -3.81 21.80 -11.13
N LYS A 60 -4.95 21.31 -10.64
CA LYS A 60 -6.29 21.87 -10.88
C LYS A 60 -6.85 22.69 -9.71
N GLY A 61 -6.04 22.98 -8.68
CA GLY A 61 -6.47 23.77 -7.53
C GLY A 61 -7.18 22.96 -6.45
N GLY A 62 -6.72 21.73 -6.20
CA GLY A 62 -7.13 20.98 -5.01
C GLY A 62 -6.54 21.61 -3.74
N ASP A 63 -7.27 21.53 -2.63
CA ASP A 63 -6.84 22.00 -1.31
C ASP A 63 -5.92 20.98 -0.63
N TYR A 64 -6.11 19.70 -0.94
CA TYR A 64 -5.37 18.60 -0.33
C TYR A 64 -5.21 17.45 -1.30
N ALA A 65 -4.07 16.76 -1.22
CA ALA A 65 -3.86 15.50 -1.89
C ALA A 65 -3.03 14.54 -1.02
N ASP A 66 -3.38 13.26 -1.08
CA ASP A 66 -2.59 12.19 -0.49
C ASP A 66 -2.32 11.08 -1.52
N LEU A 67 -1.26 10.31 -1.24
CA LEU A 67 -0.93 9.09 -1.96
C LEU A 67 -0.93 7.95 -0.93
N PHE A 68 -1.65 6.88 -1.26
CA PHE A 68 -1.68 5.66 -0.47
C PHE A 68 -1.04 4.55 -1.29
N PHE A 69 -0.07 3.83 -0.71
CA PHE A 69 0.59 2.71 -1.37
C PHE A 69 0.26 1.44 -0.59
N GLU A 70 -0.08 0.37 -1.30
CA GLU A 70 -0.41 -0.91 -0.69
C GLU A 70 0.40 -2.06 -1.29
N HIS A 71 0.77 -2.98 -0.41
CA HIS A 71 1.29 -4.29 -0.79
C HIS A 71 0.90 -5.29 0.30
N THR A 72 -0.16 -6.04 0.05
CA THR A 72 -0.77 -6.95 1.02
C THR A 72 -0.76 -8.36 0.47
N PHE A 73 -0.16 -9.28 1.23
CA PHE A 73 -0.24 -10.72 0.96
C PHE A 73 -1.27 -11.35 1.89
N THR A 74 -2.33 -11.90 1.33
CA THR A 74 -3.37 -12.59 2.09
C THR A 74 -3.35 -14.07 1.75
N ASN A 75 -3.00 -14.91 2.74
CA ASN A 75 -3.02 -16.36 2.61
C ASN A 75 -4.14 -16.95 3.45
N SER A 76 -4.95 -17.82 2.86
CA SER A 76 -6.07 -18.49 3.53
C SER A 76 -5.99 -19.99 3.32
N VAL A 77 -6.04 -20.77 4.41
CA VAL A 77 -6.08 -22.22 4.39
C VAL A 77 -7.29 -22.69 5.20
N ALA A 78 -8.16 -23.50 4.59
CA ALA A 78 -9.35 -24.04 5.23
C ALA A 78 -9.26 -25.56 5.36
N LEU A 79 -9.56 -26.06 6.56
CA LEU A 79 -9.56 -27.47 6.90
C LEU A 79 -10.99 -27.97 7.13
N GLN A 80 -11.25 -29.20 6.72
CA GLN A 80 -12.50 -29.92 6.93
C GLN A 80 -12.19 -31.43 6.97
N ASP A 81 -12.83 -32.16 7.87
CA ASP A 81 -12.66 -33.61 8.03
C ASP A 81 -11.20 -34.07 8.23
N GLY A 82 -10.41 -33.25 8.95
CA GLY A 82 -9.00 -33.55 9.25
C GLY A 82 -8.03 -33.33 8.07
N ALA A 83 -8.51 -32.84 6.93
CA ALA A 83 -7.72 -32.54 5.75
C ALA A 83 -7.82 -31.06 5.36
N VAL A 84 -6.83 -30.56 4.61
CA VAL A 84 -6.91 -29.25 3.95
C VAL A 84 -7.80 -29.40 2.72
N ASN A 85 -8.84 -28.58 2.62
CA ASN A 85 -9.79 -28.63 1.50
C ASN A 85 -9.71 -27.40 0.59
N ARG A 86 -9.25 -26.26 1.12
CA ARG A 86 -9.01 -25.04 0.32
C ARG A 86 -7.74 -24.35 0.76
N SER A 87 -6.99 -23.83 -0.21
CA SER A 87 -5.84 -22.95 0.00
C SER A 87 -5.88 -21.86 -1.05
N ASN A 88 -5.81 -20.60 -0.63
CA ASN A 88 -5.79 -19.43 -1.51
C ASN A 88 -4.68 -18.46 -1.10
N SER A 89 -4.12 -17.75 -2.07
CA SER A 89 -3.21 -16.64 -1.86
C SER A 89 -3.66 -15.47 -2.73
N ASN A 90 -3.75 -14.28 -2.14
CA ASN A 90 -4.07 -13.04 -2.83
C ASN A 90 -2.95 -12.02 -2.60
N ILE A 91 -2.65 -11.24 -3.62
CA ILE A 91 -1.68 -10.14 -3.55
C ILE A 91 -2.41 -8.89 -4.03
N ASP A 92 -2.61 -7.95 -3.12
CA ASP A 92 -3.08 -6.61 -3.44
C ASP A 92 -1.86 -5.70 -3.51
N PHE A 93 -1.64 -5.05 -4.65
CA PHE A 93 -0.49 -4.17 -4.88
C PHE A 93 -0.91 -2.96 -5.70
N GLY A 94 -0.49 -1.77 -5.29
CA GLY A 94 -0.81 -0.57 -6.06
C GLY A 94 -0.61 0.74 -5.32
N MET A 95 -1.11 1.79 -5.94
CA MET A 95 -1.16 3.14 -5.37
C MET A 95 -2.52 3.79 -5.64
N GLY A 96 -3.13 4.35 -4.60
CA GLY A 96 -4.26 5.26 -4.67
C GLY A 96 -3.82 6.72 -4.55
N VAL A 97 -4.54 7.62 -5.20
CA VAL A 97 -4.40 9.07 -5.06
C VAL A 97 -5.76 9.69 -4.80
N ARG A 98 -5.83 10.50 -3.74
CA ARG A 98 -7.02 11.28 -3.41
C ARG A 98 -6.70 12.76 -3.54
N VAL A 99 -7.64 13.51 -4.10
CA VAL A 99 -7.59 14.98 -4.21
C VAL A 99 -8.88 15.55 -3.66
N LEU A 100 -8.79 16.55 -2.78
CA LEU A 100 -9.93 17.28 -2.23
C LEU A 100 -9.95 18.70 -2.80
N SER A 101 -11.13 19.19 -3.18
CA SER A 101 -11.36 20.58 -3.59
C SER A 101 -12.71 21.04 -3.03
N GLY A 102 -12.67 21.80 -1.93
CA GLY A 102 -13.84 22.07 -1.09
C GLY A 102 -14.54 20.79 -0.65
N ASP A 103 -15.81 20.65 -1.01
CA ASP A 103 -16.64 19.47 -0.70
C ASP A 103 -16.47 18.33 -1.73
N GLN A 104 -15.70 18.54 -2.80
CA GLN A 104 -15.49 17.53 -3.85
C GLN A 104 -14.27 16.67 -3.55
N THR A 105 -14.40 15.37 -3.80
CA THR A 105 -13.32 14.39 -3.68
C THR A 105 -13.12 13.69 -5.01
N GLY A 106 -11.90 13.74 -5.54
CA GLY A 106 -11.45 12.93 -6.65
C GLY A 106 -10.58 11.78 -6.15
N TYR A 107 -10.80 10.60 -6.68
CA TYR A 107 -10.02 9.40 -6.35
C TYR A 107 -9.68 8.63 -7.62
N ALA A 108 -8.46 8.10 -7.67
CA ALA A 108 -7.99 7.20 -8.70
C ALA A 108 -6.98 6.22 -8.10
N TYR A 109 -6.81 5.05 -8.72
CA TYR A 109 -5.86 4.04 -8.29
C TYR A 109 -5.17 3.39 -9.49
N ILE A 110 -4.03 2.77 -9.24
CA ILE A 110 -3.21 2.01 -10.20
C ILE A 110 -2.70 0.74 -9.55
N GLU A 111 -2.49 -0.28 -10.37
CA GLU A 111 -1.92 -1.56 -9.95
C GLU A 111 -0.41 -1.63 -10.24
N ASN A 112 0.11 -0.90 -11.24
CA ASN A 112 1.55 -0.85 -11.49
C ASN A 112 2.16 0.48 -11.03
N VAL A 113 3.03 0.42 -10.03
CA VAL A 113 3.69 1.63 -9.50
C VAL A 113 4.83 2.06 -10.43
N THR A 114 4.49 2.79 -11.49
CA THR A 114 5.43 3.47 -12.40
C THR A 114 5.13 4.97 -12.41
N LEU A 115 6.14 5.82 -12.65
CA LEU A 115 5.95 7.27 -12.67
C LEU A 115 4.86 7.71 -13.66
N GLU A 116 4.79 7.08 -14.84
CA GLU A 116 3.77 7.39 -15.84
C GLU A 116 2.35 7.11 -15.32
N GLU A 117 2.13 5.94 -14.74
CA GLU A 117 0.83 5.56 -14.18
C GLU A 117 0.47 6.42 -12.97
N MET A 118 1.45 6.74 -12.10
CA MET A 118 1.25 7.63 -10.96
C MET A 118 0.76 9.01 -11.42
N LEU A 119 1.40 9.59 -12.44
CA LEU A 119 0.99 10.88 -13.00
C LEU A 119 -0.40 10.80 -13.67
N LYS A 120 -0.71 9.68 -14.34
CA LYS A 120 -2.02 9.46 -14.96
C LYS A 120 -3.12 9.39 -13.89
N ALA A 121 -2.90 8.66 -12.80
CA ALA A 121 -3.81 8.56 -11.68
C ALA A 121 -4.04 9.94 -11.03
N ALA A 122 -2.95 10.66 -10.74
CA ALA A 122 -3.00 11.97 -10.11
C ALA A 122 -3.81 12.98 -10.93
N ARG A 123 -3.57 13.07 -12.23
CA ARG A 123 -4.33 13.94 -13.14
C ARG A 123 -5.78 13.49 -13.30
N THR A 124 -6.08 12.21 -13.11
CA THR A 124 -7.46 11.70 -13.14
C THR A 124 -8.20 12.13 -11.89
N ALA A 125 -7.62 11.91 -10.71
CA ALA A 125 -8.18 12.37 -9.45
C ALA A 125 -8.37 13.90 -9.42
N ALA A 126 -7.38 14.67 -9.91
CA ALA A 126 -7.49 16.13 -10.03
C ALA A 126 -8.67 16.59 -10.89
N ARG A 127 -8.92 15.91 -12.02
CA ARG A 127 -10.07 16.21 -12.90
C ARG A 127 -11.40 15.86 -12.26
N ILE A 128 -11.48 14.75 -11.53
CA ILE A 128 -12.70 14.37 -10.82
C ILE A 128 -13.01 15.41 -9.73
N ALA A 129 -12.01 15.78 -8.93
CA ALA A 129 -12.15 16.73 -7.84
C ALA A 129 -12.50 18.16 -8.30
N SER A 130 -12.17 18.52 -9.55
CA SER A 130 -12.49 19.84 -10.12
C SER A 130 -13.77 19.85 -10.96
N SER A 131 -14.41 18.70 -11.16
CA SER A 131 -15.60 18.57 -12.01
C SER A 131 -16.87 19.02 -11.28
N SER A 132 -17.24 20.30 -11.44
CA SER A 132 -18.43 20.89 -10.83
C SER A 132 -19.71 20.78 -11.69
N VAL A 133 -19.67 20.07 -12.82
CA VAL A 133 -20.80 20.08 -13.78
C VAL A 133 -21.94 19.18 -13.30
N LYS A 134 -22.91 19.77 -12.58
CA LYS A 134 -24.22 19.15 -12.33
C LYS A 134 -25.02 19.13 -13.64
N THR A 135 -24.92 18.05 -14.40
CA THR A 135 -25.74 17.87 -15.60
C THR A 135 -27.15 17.46 -15.20
N LYS A 136 -28.17 18.14 -15.73
CA LYS A 136 -29.57 17.77 -15.49
C LYS A 136 -29.86 16.44 -16.22
N PRO A 137 -30.65 15.51 -15.65
CA PRO A 137 -31.07 14.30 -16.34
C PRO A 137 -31.78 14.66 -17.65
N VAL A 138 -31.47 13.94 -18.73
CA VAL A 138 -32.21 14.05 -19.99
C VAL A 138 -33.55 13.34 -19.82
N SER A 139 -34.65 14.06 -20.00
CA SER A 139 -35.99 13.45 -20.05
C SER A 139 -36.14 12.65 -21.33
N LEU A 140 -36.43 11.36 -21.19
CA LEU A 140 -36.85 10.48 -22.29
C LEU A 140 -38.38 10.49 -22.34
N THR A 141 -38.96 11.51 -22.98
CA THR A 141 -40.39 11.57 -23.35
C THR A 141 -40.51 11.70 -24.85
#